data_AF-A0A0F2L9F8-F1
#
_entry.id   AF-A0A0F2L9F8-F1
#
_cell.length_a   1.000
_cell.length_b   1.000
_cell.length_c   1.000
_cell.angle_alpha   90.00
_cell.angle_beta   90.00
_cell.angle_gamma   90.00
#
_symmetry.space_group_name_H-M   'P 1'
#
loop_
_entity.id
_entity.type
_entity.pdbx_description
1 polymer ?
#
loop_
_entity_poly.entity_id
_entity_poly.type
_entity_poly.pdbx_seq_one_letter_code
_entity_poly.pdbx_strand_id
1 'polypeptide(L)' 'MRIKLIRAEGGWGYYALPSSPDNPYRPIEVVVRAGDRLYRLETWAYYEDGAWAIALPLNAEEVELIYLR' A
#
# COMPACT_ATOMS: atom_id res chain seq x y z
N MET A 1 6.58 7.52 6.42
CA MET A 1 6.51 8.17 5.08
C MET A 1 5.06 8.15 4.60
N ARG A 2 4.57 9.12 3.83
CA ARG A 2 3.17 9.08 3.34
C ARG A 2 3.08 8.50 1.94
N ILE A 3 2.10 7.64 1.70
CA ILE A 3 1.76 7.06 0.39
C ILE A 3 0.33 7.43 0.02
N LYS A 4 0.08 7.66 -1.27
CA LYS A 4 -1.20 8.18 -1.78
C LYS A 4 -2.02 7.09 -2.41
N LEU A 5 -3.34 7.15 -2.22
CA LEU A 5 -4.30 6.35 -2.96
C LEU A 5 -4.25 6.74 -4.45
N ILE A 6 -4.04 5.76 -5.32
CA ILE A 6 -4.06 5.95 -6.78
C ILE A 6 -5.31 5.34 -7.42
N ARG A 7 -5.85 4.27 -6.84
CA ARG A 7 -7.04 3.59 -7.32
C ARG A 7 -7.80 3.00 -6.14
N ALA A 8 -9.13 2.98 -6.21
CA ALA A 8 -9.98 2.28 -5.25
C ALA A 8 -10.96 1.38 -6.00
N GLU A 9 -11.06 0.12 -5.57
CA GLU A 9 -11.94 -0.87 -6.19
C GLU A 9 -12.37 -1.93 -5.18
N GLY A 10 -13.67 -2.25 -5.12
CA GLY A 10 -14.18 -3.37 -4.34
C GLY A 10 -13.87 -3.30 -2.82
N GLY A 11 -13.73 -2.09 -2.26
CA GLY A 11 -13.36 -1.89 -0.85
C GLY A 11 -11.85 -1.91 -0.57
N TRP A 12 -11.02 -2.04 -1.61
CA TRP A 12 -9.57 -1.98 -1.54
C TRP A 12 -9.05 -0.68 -2.12
N GLY A 13 -8.05 -0.10 -1.47
CA GLY A 13 -7.29 1.02 -1.97
C GLY A 13 -5.90 0.55 -2.41
N TYR A 14 -5.49 1.00 -3.58
CA TYR A 14 -4.15 0.79 -4.13
C TYR A 14 -3.32 2.05 -3.85
N TYR A 15 -2.22 1.88 -3.13
CA TYR A 15 -1.39 2.98 -2.67
C TYR A 15 -0.02 2.96 -3.32
N ALA A 16 0.36 4.05 -3.98
CA ALA A 16 1.63 4.15 -4.68
C ALA A 16 2.82 4.07 -3.70
N LEU A 17 3.71 3.12 -3.96
CA LEU A 17 4.96 2.97 -3.25
C LEU A 17 5.96 4.05 -3.67
N PRO A 18 6.86 4.48 -2.76
CA PRO A 18 7.91 5.45 -3.05
C PRO A 18 8.99 4.93 -4.02
N SER A 19 9.10 3.61 -4.14
CA SER A 19 10.10 2.91 -4.95
C SER A 19 9.54 1.55 -5.39
N SER A 20 10.20 0.91 -6.35
CA SER A 20 9.92 -0.48 -6.69
C SER A 20 10.14 -1.39 -5.49
N PRO A 21 9.36 -2.49 -5.36
CA PRO A 21 9.64 -3.52 -4.38
C PRO A 21 10.94 -4.26 -4.72
N ASP A 22 11.60 -4.83 -3.72
CA ASP A 22 12.82 -5.63 -3.93
C ASP A 22 12.56 -6.89 -4.76
N ASN A 23 11.38 -7.50 -4.60
CA ASN A 23 10.94 -8.63 -5.42
C ASN A 23 9.40 -8.63 -5.57
N PRO A 24 8.85 -8.29 -6.75
CA PRO A 24 7.40 -8.25 -6.97
C PRO A 24 6.74 -9.63 -7.00
N TYR A 25 7.52 -10.72 -7.07
CA TYR A 25 7.02 -12.10 -7.03
C TYR A 25 6.96 -12.69 -5.63
N ARG A 26 7.09 -11.85 -4.59
CA ARG A 26 6.92 -12.25 -3.20
C ARG A 26 5.91 -11.34 -2.50
N PRO A 27 5.16 -11.88 -1.54
CA PRO A 27 4.37 -11.06 -0.66
C PRO A 27 5.27 -10.12 0.15
N ILE A 28 4.71 -8.97 0.50
CA ILE A 28 5.34 -7.88 1.23
C ILE A 28 4.61 -7.73 2.56
N GLU A 29 5.36 -7.73 3.65
CA GLU A 29 4.84 -7.35 4.95
C GLU A 29 4.77 -5.82 5.02
N VAL A 30 3.58 -5.29 5.29
CA VAL A 30 3.35 -3.85 5.40
C VAL A 30 2.73 -3.49 6.73
N VAL A 31 3.23 -2.39 7.33
CA VAL A 31 2.56 -1.71 8.43
C VAL A 31 2.23 -0.28 8.01
N VAL A 32 0.96 0.08 8.10
CA VAL A 32 0.48 1.44 7.83
C VAL A 32 -0.36 1.99 8.97
N ARG A 33 -0.43 3.32 9.06
CA ARG A 33 -1.35 4.05 9.92
C ARG A 33 -2.30 4.90 9.07
N ALA A 34 -3.60 4.79 9.37
CA ALA A 34 -4.65 5.62 8.79
C ALA A 34 -5.48 6.22 9.93
N GLY A 35 -5.31 7.52 10.18
CA GLY A 35 -5.83 8.17 11.40
C GLY A 35 -5.27 7.51 12.66
N ASP A 36 -6.14 7.14 13.59
CA ASP A 36 -5.76 6.49 14.86
C ASP A 36 -5.61 4.96 14.76
N ARG A 37 -5.76 4.38 13.56
CA ARG A 37 -5.72 2.93 13.34
C ARG A 37 -4.41 2.49 12.71
N LEU A 38 -3.86 1.40 13.24
CA LEU A 38 -2.70 0.68 12.69
C LEU A 38 -3.18 -0.59 11.98
N TYR A 39 -2.61 -0.84 10.82
CA TYR A 39 -2.86 -2.02 10.01
C TYR A 39 -1.52 -2.73 9.77
N ARG A 40 -1.48 -4.03 10.05
CA ARG A 40 -0.36 -4.91 9.71
C ARG A 40 -0.92 -6.07 8.90
N LEU A 41 -0.41 -6.23 7.68
CA LEU A 41 -0.86 -7.29 6.78
C LEU A 41 0.26 -7.69 5.82
N GLU A 42 0.05 -8.83 5.20
CA GLU A 42 0.83 -9.30 4.08
C GLU A 42 0.05 -9.01 2.79
N THR A 43 0.70 -8.40 1.79
CA THR A 43 0.06 -7.97 0.54
C THR A 43 1.01 -8.18 -0.65
N TRP A 44 0.52 -8.07 -1.87
CA TRP A 44 1.36 -8.14 -3.06
C TRP A 44 1.63 -6.74 -3.62
N ALA A 45 2.76 -6.60 -4.32
CA ALA A 45 2.99 -5.42 -5.14
C ALA A 45 2.28 -5.56 -6.49
N TYR A 46 1.58 -4.51 -6.88
CA TYR A 46 0.89 -4.39 -8.17
C TYR A 46 1.51 -3.24 -8.95
N TYR A 47 1.50 -3.32 -10.27
CA TYR A 47 1.89 -2.21 -11.13
C TYR A 47 0.62 -1.58 -11.71
N GLU A 48 0.17 -0.48 -11.10
CA GLU A 48 -1.11 0.18 -11.36
C GLU A 48 -0.86 1.64 -11.70
N ASP A 49 -1.53 2.18 -12.72
CA ASP A 49 -1.44 3.59 -13.13
C ASP A 49 0.00 4.13 -13.28
N GLY A 50 0.92 3.28 -13.75
CA GLY A 50 2.32 3.65 -13.96
C GLY A 50 3.18 3.71 -12.69
N ALA A 51 2.68 3.21 -11.57
CA ALA A 51 3.40 3.13 -10.30
C ALA A 51 3.32 1.72 -9.69
N TRP A 52 4.36 1.36 -8.92
CA TRP A 52 4.26 0.23 -8.00
C TRP A 52 3.32 0.61 -6.85
N ALA A 53 2.42 -0.29 -6.48
CA ALA A 53 1.42 -0.05 -5.47
C ALA A 53 1.17 -1.28 -4.60
N ILE A 54 0.61 -1.06 -3.42
CA ILE A 54 0.11 -2.11 -2.53
C ILE A 54 -1.38 -1.98 -2.33
N ALA A 55 -2.08 -3.11 -2.23
CA ALA A 55 -3.51 -3.13 -1.91
C ALA A 55 -3.70 -3.17 -0.39
N LEU A 56 -4.55 -2.27 0.13
CA LEU A 56 -4.93 -2.18 1.53
C LEU A 56 -6.47 -2.22 1.66
N PRO A 57 -7.03 -2.82 2.73
CA PRO A 57 -8.48 -2.91 2.94
C PRO A 57 -9.07 -1.60 3.51
N LEU A 58 -8.74 -0.48 2.87
CA LEU A 58 -9.14 0.88 3.23
C LEU A 58 -8.97 1.83 2.03
N ASN A 59 -9.67 2.97 2.04
CA ASN A 59 -9.69 3.94 0.94
C ASN A 59 -9.40 5.39 1.41
N ALA A 60 -8.52 5.56 2.40
CA ALA A 60 -8.09 6.89 2.82
C ALA A 60 -7.25 7.56 1.71
N GLU A 61 -7.36 8.88 1.49
CA GLU A 61 -6.60 9.57 0.44
C GLU A 61 -5.08 9.40 0.59
N GLU A 62 -4.58 9.43 1.83
CA GLU A 62 -3.21 9.14 2.18
C GLU A 62 -3.15 8.24 3.42
N VAL A 63 -2.10 7.42 3.49
CA VAL A 63 -1.75 6.68 4.71
C VAL A 63 -0.27 6.84 5.03
N GLU A 64 0.06 6.72 6.31
CA GLU A 64 1.44 6.69 6.75
C GLU A 64 1.99 5.27 6.66
N LEU A 65 2.93 5.06 5.74
CA LEU A 65 3.77 3.87 5.67
C LEU A 65 4.81 3.90 6.79
N ILE A 66 4.73 2.90 7.67
CA ILE A 66 5.60 2.72 8.83
C ILE A 66 6.69 1.68 8.52
N TYR A 67 6.31 0.59 7.84
CA TYR A 67 7.20 -0.53 7.53
C TYR A 67 6.80 -1.22 6.23
N LEU A 68 7.78 -1.69 5.47
CA LEU A 68 7.65 -2.42 4.21
C LEU A 68 8.84 -3.39 4.08
N ARG A 69 8.60 -4.68 3.83
CA ARG A 69 9.65 -5.70 3.60
C ARG A 69 9.19 -6.84 2.71
#